data_AF-A0A7K5Q4J8-F1
#
_entry.id   AF-A0A7K5Q4J8-F1
#
_cell.length_a   1.000
_cell.length_b   1.000
_cell.length_c   1.000
_cell.angle_alpha   90.00
_cell.angle_beta   90.00
_cell.angle_gamma   90.00
#
_symmetry.space_group_name_H-M   'P 1'
#
loop_
_entity.id
_entity.type
_entity.pdbx_description
1 polymer ?
#
loop_
_entity_poly.entity_id
_entity_poly.type
_entity_poly.pdbx_seq_one_letter_code
_entity_poly.pdbx_strand_id
1 'polypeptide(L)'
;SYLVDEELWLVMEYMDGGSLHGVIRETRMAEGEIAAVSRECLQGLDFLHSKQVIHRDIKSHNILLALDGSVKLADFGLAAQLTTEQSKRRSAVGTTYWMAPEIFTRKPYGPKVDIWSLGIVGIEMVEGAPP
;
A
#
# COMPACT_ATOMS: atom_id res chain seq x y z
N SER A 1 14.36 15.87 -2.39
CA SER A 1 13.36 16.69 -3.08
C SER A 1 14.01 17.98 -3.54
N TYR A 2 13.44 18.63 -4.54
CA TYR A 2 13.89 19.92 -5.06
C TYR A 2 12.71 20.89 -5.06
N LEU A 3 12.98 22.18 -4.82
CA LEU A 3 12.01 23.25 -5.02
C LEU A 3 12.41 23.99 -6.30
N VAL A 4 11.60 23.90 -7.34
CA VAL A 4 11.87 24.49 -8.66
C VAL A 4 10.65 25.33 -9.02
N ASP A 5 10.82 26.64 -9.18
CA ASP A 5 9.74 27.57 -9.54
C ASP A 5 8.46 27.41 -8.69
N GLU A 6 8.64 27.34 -7.36
CA GLU A 6 7.57 27.11 -6.35
C GLU A 6 6.91 25.72 -6.38
N GLU A 7 7.35 24.82 -7.25
CA GLU A 7 6.91 23.42 -7.30
C GLU A 7 7.85 22.49 -6.52
N LEU A 8 7.25 21.57 -5.74
CA LEU A 8 8.00 20.53 -5.05
C LEU A 8 8.20 19.32 -5.98
N TRP A 9 9.45 19.05 -6.35
CA TRP A 9 9.83 17.93 -7.18
C TRP A 9 10.38 16.78 -6.33
N LEU A 10 9.79 15.59 -6.50
CA LEU A 10 10.22 14.35 -5.87
C LEU A 10 10.85 13.44 -6.92
N VAL A 11 12.18 13.29 -6.88
CA VAL A 11 12.90 12.34 -7.73
C VAL A 11 12.95 11.01 -6.98
N MET A 12 12.39 9.97 -7.59
CA MET A 12 12.24 8.63 -7.03
C MET A 12 12.68 7.58 -8.04
N GLU A 13 12.79 6.34 -7.59
CA GLU A 13 13.03 5.22 -8.51
C GLU A 13 11.88 5.06 -9.51
N TYR A 14 12.22 4.65 -10.73
CA TYR A 14 11.26 4.39 -11.79
C TYR A 14 10.93 2.90 -11.84
N MET A 15 9.64 2.59 -11.77
CA MET A 15 9.09 1.23 -11.83
C MET A 15 8.44 1.05 -13.20
N ASP A 16 9.16 0.40 -14.13
CA ASP A 16 8.85 0.31 -15.56
C ASP A 16 7.74 -0.69 -15.92
N GLY A 17 7.28 -1.49 -14.96
CA GLY A 17 6.13 -2.39 -15.09
C GLY A 17 4.78 -1.77 -14.71
N GLY A 18 4.76 -0.50 -14.29
CA GLY A 18 3.53 0.21 -13.92
C GLY A 18 2.94 -0.27 -12.59
N SER A 19 1.64 -0.07 -12.39
CA SER A 19 0.95 -0.48 -11.16
C SER A 19 0.30 -1.86 -11.29
N LEU A 20 0.19 -2.56 -10.17
CA LEU A 20 -0.52 -3.84 -10.07
C LEU A 20 -1.97 -3.71 -10.55
N HIS A 21 -2.61 -2.55 -10.32
CA HIS A 21 -3.95 -2.28 -10.84
C HIS A 21 -4.06 -2.43 -12.36
N GLY A 22 -3.06 -1.97 -13.11
CA GLY A 22 -3.02 -2.15 -14.57
C GLY A 22 -3.02 -3.63 -14.95
N VAL A 23 -2.18 -4.42 -14.28
CA VAL A 23 -2.09 -5.87 -14.50
C VAL A 23 -3.41 -6.58 -14.20
N ILE A 24 -4.02 -6.31 -13.04
CA ILE A 24 -5.30 -6.91 -12.62
C ILE A 24 -6.42 -6.67 -13.64
N ARG A 25 -6.43 -5.49 -14.30
CA ARG A 25 -7.47 -5.15 -15.29
C ARG A 25 -7.26 -5.82 -16.65
N GLU A 26 -6.03 -6.15 -17.00
CA GLU A 26 -5.68 -6.68 -18.32
C GLU A 26 -5.58 -8.20 -18.33
N THR A 27 -5.19 -8.82 -17.22
CA THR A 27 -4.98 -10.26 -17.14
C THR A 27 -5.48 -10.88 -15.84
N ARG A 28 -5.82 -12.17 -15.91
CA ARG A 28 -6.04 -12.99 -14.71
C ARG A 28 -4.69 -13.48 -14.19
N MET A 29 -4.42 -13.18 -12.93
CA MET A 29 -3.19 -13.61 -12.27
C MET A 29 -3.28 -15.08 -11.85
N ALA A 30 -2.21 -15.84 -12.05
CA ALA A 30 -2.06 -17.17 -11.50
C ALA A 30 -1.73 -17.10 -10.00
N GLU A 31 -2.11 -18.12 -9.22
CA GLU A 31 -1.86 -18.15 -7.78
C GLU A 31 -0.39 -17.95 -7.41
N GLY A 32 0.54 -18.44 -8.24
CA GLY A 32 1.98 -18.23 -8.04
C GLY A 32 2.39 -16.76 -8.15
N GLU A 33 1.78 -16.00 -9.06
CA GLU A 33 2.02 -14.56 -9.24
C GLU A 33 1.41 -13.77 -8.08
N ILE A 34 0.18 -14.11 -7.69
CA ILE A 34 -0.50 -13.54 -6.53
C ILE A 34 0.34 -13.75 -5.26
N ALA A 35 0.85 -14.97 -5.05
CA ALA A 35 1.70 -15.31 -3.92
C ALA A 35 3.02 -14.53 -3.94
N ALA A 36 3.64 -14.36 -5.12
CA ALA A 36 4.86 -13.59 -5.27
C ALA A 36 4.65 -12.11 -4.90
N VAL A 37 3.63 -11.47 -5.48
CA VAL A 37 3.28 -10.07 -5.16
C VAL A 37 2.95 -9.91 -3.67
N SER A 38 2.16 -10.84 -3.11
CA SER A 38 1.79 -10.80 -1.70
C SER A 38 3.00 -10.90 -0.77
N ARG A 39 3.97 -11.77 -1.11
CA ARG A 39 5.21 -11.93 -0.33
C ARG A 39 6.02 -10.63 -0.31
N GLU A 40 6.24 -10.01 -1.47
CA GLU A 40 7.03 -8.76 -1.55
C GLU A 40 6.33 -7.61 -0.81
N CYS A 41 5.01 -7.48 -0.94
CA CYS A 41 4.21 -6.52 -0.17
C CYS A 41 4.35 -6.75 1.34
N LEU A 42 4.29 -8.01 1.81
CA LEU A 42 4.47 -8.34 3.22
C LEU A 42 5.88 -8.01 3.73
N GLN A 43 6.92 -8.21 2.92
CA GLN A 43 8.29 -7.81 3.28
C GLN A 43 8.41 -6.28 3.40
N GLY A 44 7.79 -5.53 2.48
CA GLY A 44 7.71 -4.07 2.56
C GLY A 44 6.96 -3.60 3.81
N LEU A 45 5.81 -4.20 4.12
CA LEU A 45 5.03 -3.88 5.31
C LEU A 45 5.76 -4.23 6.60
N ASP A 46 6.41 -5.40 6.68
CA ASP A 46 7.22 -5.80 7.83
C ASP A 46 8.34 -4.77 8.10
N PHE A 47 9.03 -4.33 7.04
CA PHE A 47 10.02 -3.27 7.14
C PHE A 47 9.42 -1.97 7.71
N LEU A 48 8.32 -1.48 7.15
CA LEU A 48 7.66 -0.25 7.62
C LEU A 48 7.19 -0.38 9.08
N HIS A 49 6.54 -1.49 9.41
CA HIS A 49 5.96 -1.73 10.72
C HIS A 49 7.06 -1.88 11.79
N SER A 50 8.20 -2.48 11.44
CA SER A 50 9.40 -2.53 12.32
C SER A 50 9.93 -1.13 12.65
N LYS A 51 9.74 -0.17 11.75
CA LYS A 51 10.10 1.25 11.93
C LYS A 51 8.97 2.08 12.51
N GLN A 52 7.89 1.44 13.00
CA GLN A 52 6.72 2.12 13.56
C GLN A 52 6.01 3.03 12.54
N VAL A 53 6.09 2.72 11.24
CA VAL A 53 5.38 3.42 10.17
C VAL A 53 4.16 2.62 9.76
N ILE A 54 3.01 3.30 9.62
CA ILE A 54 1.79 2.74 9.00
C ILE A 54 1.63 3.40 7.62
N HIS A 55 1.40 2.62 6.57
CA HIS A 55 1.23 3.14 5.21
C HIS A 55 -0.14 3.82 5.02
N ARG A 56 -1.22 3.19 5.49
CA ARG A 56 -2.62 3.67 5.48
C ARG A 56 -3.28 3.87 4.12
N ASP A 57 -2.62 3.48 3.02
CA ASP A 57 -3.20 3.55 1.67
C ASP A 57 -2.70 2.41 0.78
N ILE A 58 -2.66 1.20 1.34
CA ILE A 58 -2.34 -0.02 0.60
C ILE A 58 -3.52 -0.35 -0.32
N LYS A 59 -3.26 -0.34 -1.63
CA LYS A 59 -4.23 -0.66 -2.70
C LYS A 59 -3.44 -1.02 -3.96
N SER A 60 -4.08 -1.71 -4.91
CA SER A 60 -3.44 -2.15 -6.17
C SER A 60 -2.79 -1.00 -6.97
N HIS A 61 -3.28 0.23 -6.84
CA HIS A 61 -2.71 1.40 -7.53
C HIS A 61 -1.36 1.84 -6.94
N ASN A 62 -1.13 1.55 -5.66
CA ASN A 62 0.06 1.95 -4.90
C ASN A 62 1.06 0.79 -4.75
N ILE A 63 0.88 -0.28 -5.52
CA ILE A 63 1.84 -1.38 -5.64
C ILE A 63 2.39 -1.31 -7.05
N LEU A 64 3.68 -1.03 -7.17
CA LEU A 64 4.37 -0.86 -8.44
C LEU A 64 5.22 -2.07 -8.77
N LEU A 65 5.33 -2.35 -10.07
CA LEU A 65 6.03 -3.49 -10.64
C LEU A 65 7.18 -2.98 -11.52
N ALA A 66 8.26 -3.75 -11.59
CA ALA A 66 9.32 -3.55 -12.57
C ALA A 66 9.48 -4.80 -13.44
N LEU A 67 10.04 -4.62 -14.64
CA LEU A 67 10.25 -5.69 -15.62
C LEU A 67 11.28 -6.74 -15.15
N ASP A 68 12.10 -6.41 -14.15
CA ASP A 68 13.00 -7.34 -13.49
C ASP A 68 12.30 -8.25 -12.45
N GLY A 69 10.99 -8.08 -12.26
CA GLY A 69 10.18 -8.83 -11.31
C GLY A 69 10.07 -8.18 -9.92
N SER A 70 10.66 -7.00 -9.70
CA SER A 70 10.54 -6.28 -8.44
C SER A 70 9.12 -5.79 -8.20
N VAL A 71 8.67 -5.88 -6.94
CA VAL A 71 7.38 -5.38 -6.47
C VAL A 71 7.63 -4.42 -5.30
N LYS A 72 7.09 -3.20 -5.35
CA LYS A 72 7.32 -2.19 -4.31
C LYS A 72 6.05 -1.44 -3.92
N LEU A 73 5.95 -1.13 -2.64
CA LEU A 73 4.94 -0.22 -2.10
C LEU A 73 5.30 1.23 -2.47
N ALA A 74 4.32 2.01 -2.90
CA ALA A 74 4.47 3.39 -3.32
C ALA A 74 3.40 4.29 -2.69
N ASP A 75 3.55 5.60 -2.88
CA ASP A 75 2.66 6.64 -2.35
C ASP A 75 2.50 6.63 -0.82
N PHE A 76 3.49 7.24 -0.17
CA PHE A 76 3.50 7.45 1.28
C PHE A 76 2.81 8.75 1.71
N GLY A 77 2.01 9.38 0.84
CA GLY A 77 1.36 10.67 1.14
C GLY A 77 0.42 10.62 2.35
N LEU A 78 -0.13 9.44 2.64
CA LEU A 78 -0.97 9.19 3.82
C LEU A 78 -0.25 8.41 4.93
N ALA A 79 1.05 8.12 4.81
CA ALA A 79 1.76 7.37 5.83
C ALA A 79 1.81 8.12 7.17
N ALA A 80 1.98 7.38 8.26
CA ALA A 80 2.11 7.95 9.61
C ALA A 80 3.16 7.23 10.44
N GLN A 81 4.05 8.01 11.03
CA GLN A 81 4.98 7.56 12.06
C GLN A 81 4.24 7.44 13.41
N LEU A 82 4.28 6.27 14.05
CA LEU A 82 3.86 6.10 15.44
C LEU A 82 5.01 6.49 16.35
N THR A 83 4.68 7.02 17.53
CA THR A 83 5.63 7.34 18.59
C THR A 83 5.28 6.55 19.84
N THR A 84 6.21 6.48 20.80
CA THR A 84 5.95 5.87 22.12
C THR A 84 4.78 6.53 22.85
N GLU A 85 4.61 7.84 22.68
CA GLU A 85 3.49 8.61 23.26
C GLU A 85 2.18 8.47 22.47
N GLN A 86 2.27 8.19 21.16
CA GLN A 86 1.13 8.01 20.27
C GLN A 86 1.28 6.72 19.45
N SER A 87 1.09 5.60 20.14
CA SER A 87 1.17 4.26 19.54
C SER A 87 -0.03 3.90 18.66
N LYS A 88 -1.06 4.76 18.61
CA LYS A 88 -2.27 4.56 17.80
C LYS A 88 -2.73 5.85 17.14
N ARG A 89 -3.34 5.72 15.96
CA ARG A 89 -3.95 6.82 15.21
C ARG A 89 -5.48 6.77 15.31
N ARG A 90 -6.12 7.92 15.05
CA ARG A 90 -7.59 8.09 15.04
C ARG A 90 -8.13 8.76 13.77
N SER A 91 -7.25 9.25 12.90
CA SER A 91 -7.65 9.95 11.67
C SER A 91 -8.26 8.97 10.67
N ALA A 92 -9.43 9.32 10.12
CA ALA A 92 -10.06 8.56 9.04
C ALA A 92 -9.43 8.97 7.70
N VAL A 93 -8.43 8.21 7.26
CA VAL A 93 -7.71 8.41 6.00
C VAL A 93 -7.53 7.06 5.30
N GLY A 94 -7.38 7.10 3.97
CA GLY A 94 -7.25 5.93 3.10
C GLY A 94 -8.30 5.93 1.99
N THR A 95 -8.17 5.00 1.05
CA THR A 95 -9.12 4.86 -0.06
C THR A 95 -10.32 3.98 0.34
N THR A 96 -11.53 4.43 0.02
CA THR A 96 -12.80 3.68 0.24
C THR A 96 -12.68 2.28 -0.35
N TYR A 97 -13.19 1.25 0.35
CA TYR A 97 -13.04 -0.21 0.11
C TYR A 97 -11.82 -0.89 0.76
N TRP A 98 -10.64 -0.27 0.77
CA TRP A 98 -9.44 -0.85 1.40
C TRP A 98 -9.31 -0.57 2.89
N MET A 99 -10.10 0.37 3.42
CA MET A 99 -10.02 0.79 4.81
C MET A 99 -10.51 -0.30 5.78
N ALA A 100 -9.71 -0.52 6.83
CA ALA A 100 -10.05 -1.43 7.93
C ALA A 100 -11.26 -0.92 8.74
N PRO A 101 -12.09 -1.82 9.31
CA PRO A 101 -13.32 -1.45 10.02
C PRO A 101 -13.07 -0.57 11.26
N GLU A 102 -11.92 -0.70 11.93
CA GLU A 102 -11.53 0.16 13.03
C GLU A 102 -11.29 1.63 12.62
N ILE A 103 -10.91 1.88 11.36
CA ILE A 103 -10.79 3.24 10.81
C ILE A 103 -12.18 3.87 10.68
N PHE A 104 -13.14 3.14 10.10
CA PHE A 104 -14.53 3.59 9.95
C PHE A 104 -15.21 3.87 11.29
N THR A 105 -14.99 3.00 12.27
CA THR A 105 -15.53 3.14 13.62
C THR A 105 -14.76 4.14 14.48
N ARG A 106 -13.77 4.85 13.90
CA ARG A 106 -12.90 5.84 14.57
C ARG A 106 -12.22 5.31 15.83
N LYS A 107 -12.00 4.00 15.88
CA LYS A 107 -11.29 3.35 16.98
C LYS A 107 -9.79 3.62 16.81
N PRO A 108 -9.03 3.72 17.92
CA PRO A 108 -7.58 3.80 17.84
C PRO A 108 -7.00 2.59 17.10
N TYR A 109 -6.28 2.84 16.02
CA TYR A 109 -5.72 1.80 15.15
C TYR A 109 -4.20 1.87 15.07
N GLY A 110 -3.59 0.74 14.68
CA GLY A 110 -2.16 0.57 14.53
C GLY A 110 -1.81 -0.06 13.19
N PRO A 111 -0.62 -0.66 13.03
CA PRO A 111 -0.14 -1.17 11.74
C PRO A 111 -1.02 -2.25 11.09
N LYS A 112 -1.88 -2.93 11.86
CA LYS A 112 -2.78 -3.98 11.35
C LYS A 112 -3.80 -3.50 10.31
N VAL A 113 -4.04 -2.19 10.20
CA VAL A 113 -4.89 -1.65 9.13
C VAL A 113 -4.30 -1.91 7.74
N ASP A 114 -2.97 -1.88 7.60
CA ASP A 114 -2.31 -2.17 6.32
C ASP A 114 -2.47 -3.66 5.94
N ILE A 115 -2.53 -4.56 6.93
CA ILE A 115 -2.74 -6.00 6.71
C ILE A 115 -4.16 -6.26 6.23
N TRP A 116 -5.15 -5.55 6.78
CA TRP A 116 -6.52 -5.59 6.26
C TRP A 116 -6.56 -5.12 4.80
N SER A 117 -5.96 -3.96 4.52
CA SER A 117 -5.92 -3.39 3.17
C SER A 117 -5.23 -4.33 2.17
N LEU A 118 -4.15 -5.00 2.56
CA LEU A 118 -3.50 -6.04 1.74
C LEU A 118 -4.43 -7.24 1.47
N GLY A 119 -5.28 -7.61 2.44
CA GLY A 119 -6.33 -8.62 2.23
C GLY A 119 -7.31 -8.22 1.13
N ILE A 120 -7.69 -6.94 1.07
CA ILE A 120 -8.54 -6.40 -0.02
C ILE A 120 -7.79 -6.44 -1.36
N VAL A 121 -6.49 -6.13 -1.40
CA VAL A 121 -5.68 -6.30 -2.61
C VAL A 121 -5.62 -7.77 -3.04
N GLY A 122 -5.57 -8.71 -2.08
CA GLY A 122 -5.67 -10.14 -2.36
C GLY A 122 -6.97 -10.50 -3.10
N ILE A 123 -8.10 -9.91 -2.68
CA ILE A 123 -9.38 -10.07 -3.38
C ILE A 123 -9.32 -9.44 -4.77
N GLU A 124 -8.76 -8.24 -4.92
CA GLU A 124 -8.60 -7.60 -6.24
C GLU A 124 -7.82 -8.48 -7.21
N MET A 125 -6.72 -9.11 -6.76
CA MET A 125 -5.90 -9.97 -7.62
C MET A 125 -6.64 -11.23 -8.09
N VAL A 126 -7.66 -11.68 -7.36
CA VAL A 126 -8.46 -12.87 -7.69
C VAL A 126 -9.70 -12.49 -8.51
N GLU A 127 -10.44 -11.47 -8.08
CA GLU A 127 -11.76 -11.11 -8.59
C GLU A 127 -11.72 -9.98 -9.64
N GLY A 128 -10.58 -9.30 -9.78
CA GLY A 128 -10.40 -8.17 -10.70
C GLY A 128 -10.85 -6.81 -10.15
N ALA A 129 -11.47 -6.78 -8.97
CA ALA A 129 -11.98 -5.58 -8.31
C ALA A 129 -12.05 -5.76 -6.79
N PRO A 130 -12.02 -4.66 -6.00
CA PRO A 130 -12.28 -4.75 -4.57
C PRO A 130 -13.76 -5.09 -4.30
N PRO A 131 -14.11 -5.57 -3.09
CA PRO A 131 -15.49 -5.90 -2.71
C PRO A 131 -16.50 -4.76 -2.81
#